data_AF-K0KB37-F1
#
_entry.id   AF-K0KB37-F1
#
_cell.length_a   1.000
_cell.length_b   1.000
_cell.length_c   1.000
_cell.angle_alpha   90.00
_cell.angle_beta   90.00
_cell.angle_gamma   90.00
#
_symmetry.space_group_name_H-M   'P 1'
#
loop_
_entity.id
_entity.type
_entity.pdbx_description
1 polymer ?
#
loop_
_entity_poly.entity_id
_entity_poly.type
_entity_poly.pdbx_seq_one_letter_code
_entity_poly.pdbx_strand_id
1 'polypeptide(L)'
;MNGLAAAIRRQLADAADPAKAPQVQRYMKSEMPFLGVAKSARAKITRAVSAAHPPTSREQWLECVLELWREAGFREERYAALERTGRYPRWQDPTVLPVYDELVVTGAWWDYVDEIAARRVGPLLRDTVEANIADRRLLPAQGHRLGAAAARPGRPGLGAGVRRRAPRAVPAVPARGAQAPVNTR
;
A
#
# COMPACT_ATOMS: atom_id res chain seq x y z
N MET A 1 23.28 -9.22 -2.75
CA MET A 1 23.08 -8.73 -1.37
C MET A 1 23.53 -7.29 -1.30
N ASN A 2 22.58 -6.36 -1.24
CA ASN A 2 22.83 -4.94 -1.09
C ASN A 2 23.33 -4.67 0.34
N GLY A 3 24.52 -4.07 0.48
CA GLY A 3 25.09 -3.74 1.79
C GLY A 3 24.16 -2.92 2.68
N LEU A 4 23.21 -2.19 2.08
CA LEU A 4 22.20 -1.41 2.77
C LEU A 4 21.10 -2.24 3.43
N ALA A 5 20.56 -3.24 2.74
CA ALA A 5 19.55 -4.14 3.31
C ALA A 5 20.17 -4.91 4.49
N ALA A 6 21.40 -5.38 4.32
CA ALA A 6 22.16 -6.01 5.39
C ALA A 6 22.39 -5.06 6.60
N ALA A 7 22.68 -3.78 6.37
CA ALA A 7 22.84 -2.80 7.45
C ALA A 7 21.54 -2.57 8.24
N ILE A 8 20.39 -2.50 7.55
CA ILE A 8 19.08 -2.38 8.19
C ILE A 8 18.80 -3.63 9.03
N ARG A 9 18.97 -4.83 8.45
CA ARG A 9 18.75 -6.10 9.16
C ARG A 9 19.57 -6.21 10.43
N ARG A 10 20.87 -5.86 10.38
CA ARG A 10 21.75 -5.84 11.56
C ARG A 10 21.22 -4.92 12.65
N GLN A 11 20.89 -3.67 12.32
CA GLN A 11 20.38 -2.73 13.33
C GLN A 11 19.01 -3.12 13.88
N LEU A 12 18.16 -3.78 13.09
CA LEU A 12 16.90 -4.34 13.59
C LEU A 12 17.14 -5.49 14.57
N ALA A 13 18.10 -6.37 14.26
CA ALA A 13 18.50 -7.45 15.17
C ALA A 13 19.10 -6.91 16.47
N ASP A 14 19.95 -5.88 16.41
CA ASP A 14 20.53 -5.23 17.60
C ASP A 14 19.46 -4.56 18.49
N ALA A 15 18.37 -4.10 17.87
CA ALA A 15 17.24 -3.47 18.57
C ALA A 15 16.11 -4.45 18.95
N ALA A 16 16.31 -5.75 18.70
CA ALA A 16 15.29 -6.77 18.94
C ALA A 16 14.92 -6.86 20.43
N ASP A 17 13.64 -7.16 20.68
CA ASP A 17 13.11 -7.43 22.01
C ASP A 17 12.43 -8.81 22.00
N PRO A 18 13.19 -9.88 22.34
CA PRO A 18 12.68 -11.24 22.33
C PRO A 18 11.51 -11.47 23.31
N ALA A 19 11.37 -10.63 24.35
CA ALA A 19 10.27 -10.74 25.29
C ALA A 19 8.95 -10.23 24.67
N LYS A 20 9.01 -9.21 23.80
CA LYS A 20 7.84 -8.66 23.09
C LYS A 20 7.46 -9.43 21.83
N ALA A 21 8.45 -9.98 21.12
CA ALA A 21 8.25 -10.63 19.83
C ALA A 21 7.08 -11.66 19.81
N PRO A 22 6.96 -12.62 20.75
CA PRO A 22 5.89 -13.61 20.73
C PRO A 22 4.50 -13.00 20.92
N GLN A 23 4.38 -11.96 21.75
CA GLN A 23 3.11 -11.29 22.01
C GLN A 23 2.61 -10.58 20.76
N VAL A 24 3.50 -9.82 20.09
CA VAL A 24 3.17 -9.10 18.86
C VAL A 24 2.85 -10.07 17.72
N GLN A 25 3.61 -11.16 17.58
CA GLN A 25 3.36 -12.18 16.58
C GLN A 25 1.98 -12.84 16.75
N ARG A 26 1.61 -13.20 17.99
CA ARG A 26 0.29 -13.76 18.33
C ARG A 26 -0.84 -12.78 18.02
N TYR A 27 -0.68 -11.52 18.44
CA TYR A 27 -1.65 -10.46 18.14
C TYR A 27 -1.86 -10.31 16.63
N MET A 28 -0.76 -10.30 15.87
CA MET A 28 -0.78 -10.17 14.42
C MET A 28 -1.16 -11.46 13.69
N LYS A 29 -1.33 -12.58 14.39
CA LYS A 29 -1.58 -13.91 13.81
C LYS A 29 -0.61 -14.22 12.67
N SER A 30 0.65 -13.84 12.85
CA SER A 30 1.66 -13.84 11.80
C SER A 30 2.42 -15.17 11.78
N GLU A 31 2.48 -15.80 10.60
CA GLU A 31 3.39 -16.93 10.36
C GLU A 31 4.85 -16.48 10.39
N MET A 32 5.13 -15.32 9.80
CA MET A 32 6.45 -14.68 9.83
C MET A 32 6.78 -14.23 11.26
N PRO A 33 7.99 -14.52 11.77
CA PRO A 33 8.40 -14.13 13.12
C PRO A 33 8.57 -12.62 13.23
N PHE A 34 8.55 -12.14 14.47
CA PHE A 34 8.87 -10.77 14.84
C PHE A 34 10.19 -10.71 15.60
N LEU A 35 10.91 -9.60 15.45
CA LEU A 35 12.03 -9.23 16.31
C LEU A 35 11.58 -8.53 17.59
N GLY A 36 10.36 -7.99 17.64
CA GLY A 36 9.84 -7.21 18.77
C GLY A 36 10.22 -5.73 18.71
N VAL A 37 10.67 -5.22 17.55
CA VAL A 37 11.13 -3.85 17.39
C VAL A 37 9.93 -2.89 17.26
N ALA A 38 9.85 -1.92 18.17
CA ALA A 38 8.79 -0.91 18.14
C ALA A 38 8.83 -0.05 16.87
N LYS A 39 7.67 0.42 16.40
CA LYS A 39 7.54 1.26 15.20
C LYS A 39 8.46 2.49 15.23
N SER A 40 8.56 3.18 16.36
CA SER A 40 9.43 4.36 16.51
C SER A 40 10.92 4.02 16.38
N ALA A 41 11.36 2.91 16.98
CA ALA A 41 12.73 2.43 16.89
C ALA A 41 13.08 2.02 15.46
N ARG A 42 12.22 1.24 14.82
CA ARG A 42 12.37 0.83 13.42
C ARG A 42 12.44 2.02 12.47
N ALA A 43 11.51 2.98 12.57
CA ALA A 43 11.54 4.20 11.77
C ALA A 43 12.84 5.01 11.98
N LYS A 44 13.36 5.08 13.21
CA LYS A 44 14.64 5.72 13.52
C LYS A 44 15.81 4.98 12.87
N ILE A 45 15.85 3.65 12.93
CA ILE A 45 16.86 2.80 12.29
C ILE A 45 16.84 2.99 10.78
N THR A 46 15.69 2.82 10.14
CA THR A 46 15.52 3.01 8.69
C THR A 46 15.99 4.41 8.28
N ARG A 47 15.63 5.44 9.07
CA ARG A 47 16.06 6.83 8.85
C ARG A 47 17.58 6.99 8.99
N ALA A 48 18.19 6.48 10.04
CA ALA A 48 19.64 6.60 10.25
C ALA A 48 20.41 5.92 9.12
N VAL A 49 20.06 4.66 8.82
CA VAL A 49 20.77 3.85 7.82
C VAL A 49 20.66 4.45 6.42
N SER A 50 19.47 4.89 5.99
CA SER A 50 19.38 5.54 4.66
C SER A 50 19.94 6.97 4.61
N ALA A 51 20.20 7.62 5.76
CA ALA A 51 20.94 8.90 5.76
C ALA A 51 22.44 8.67 5.58
N ALA A 52 22.98 7.63 6.23
CA ALA A 52 24.38 7.24 6.09
C ALA A 52 24.71 6.69 4.69
N HIS A 53 23.71 6.09 4.04
CA HIS A 53 23.85 5.46 2.73
C HIS A 53 22.69 5.87 1.81
N PRO A 54 22.69 7.12 1.32
CA PRO A 54 21.68 7.56 0.37
C PRO A 54 21.84 6.77 -0.95
N PRO A 55 20.74 6.28 -1.54
CA PRO A 55 20.77 5.67 -2.85
C PRO A 55 21.15 6.69 -3.92
N THR A 56 22.02 6.27 -4.82
CA THR A 56 22.54 7.07 -5.94
C THR A 56 21.62 7.03 -7.15
N SER A 57 20.76 6.01 -7.27
CA SER A 57 19.78 5.87 -8.34
C SER A 57 18.44 5.32 -7.82
N ARG A 58 17.42 5.40 -8.68
CA ARG A 58 16.10 4.82 -8.42
C ARG A 58 16.16 3.30 -8.33
N GLU A 59 16.96 2.68 -9.20
CA GLU A 59 17.16 1.25 -9.29
C GLU A 59 17.77 0.73 -8.00
N GLN A 60 18.81 1.38 -7.48
CA GLN A 60 19.43 1.01 -6.20
C GLN A 60 18.45 1.13 -5.03
N TRP A 61 17.56 2.13 -5.06
CA TRP A 61 16.52 2.26 -4.06
C TRP A 61 15.48 1.14 -4.13
N LEU A 62 14.97 0.84 -5.32
CA LEU A 62 14.00 -0.23 -5.55
C LEU A 62 14.59 -1.60 -5.22
N GLU A 63 15.83 -1.87 -5.63
CA GLU A 63 16.55 -3.10 -5.30
C GLU A 63 16.59 -3.32 -3.79
N CYS A 64 16.94 -2.29 -3.02
CA CYS A 64 16.95 -2.40 -1.56
C CYS A 64 15.55 -2.61 -0.95
N VAL A 65 14.52 -1.95 -1.50
CA VAL A 65 13.13 -2.14 -1.04
C VAL A 65 12.67 -3.57 -1.31
N LEU A 66 12.92 -4.08 -2.51
CA LEU A 66 12.53 -5.44 -2.92
C LEU A 66 13.34 -6.51 -2.20
N GLU A 67 14.63 -6.31 -1.95
CA GLU A 67 15.47 -7.22 -1.17
C GLU A 67 14.95 -7.36 0.26
N LEU A 68 14.70 -6.24 0.95
CA LEU A 68 14.12 -6.26 2.30
C LEU A 68 12.75 -6.92 2.36
N TRP A 69 11.99 -6.86 1.26
CA TRP A 69 10.65 -7.42 1.22
C TRP A 69 10.60 -8.91 0.91
N ARG A 70 11.30 -9.32 -0.16
CA ARG A 70 11.29 -10.68 -0.70
C ARG A 70 12.07 -11.65 0.18
N GLU A 71 13.19 -11.19 0.74
CA GLU A 71 14.06 -12.00 1.59
C GLU A 71 13.82 -11.74 3.09
N ALA A 72 12.68 -11.14 3.45
CA ALA A 72 12.36 -10.84 4.84
C ALA A 72 12.34 -12.12 5.69
N GLY A 73 13.23 -12.21 6.67
CA GLY A 73 13.17 -13.23 7.71
C GLY A 73 12.17 -12.85 8.80
N PHE A 74 12.06 -11.55 9.09
CA PHE A 74 11.20 -11.00 10.12
C PHE A 74 10.25 -9.94 9.57
N ARG A 75 9.08 -9.80 10.21
CA ARG A 75 8.05 -8.86 9.76
C ARG A 75 8.53 -7.41 9.76
N GLU A 76 9.42 -7.06 10.68
CA GLU A 76 10.01 -5.73 10.77
C GLU A 76 10.89 -5.34 9.58
N GLU A 77 11.42 -6.30 8.82
CA GLU A 77 12.17 -6.02 7.59
C GLU A 77 11.23 -5.51 6.47
N ARG A 78 10.04 -6.11 6.34
CA ARG A 78 9.01 -5.64 5.40
C ARG A 78 8.50 -4.26 5.77
N TYR A 79 8.31 -3.96 7.05
CA TYR A 79 7.98 -2.60 7.47
C TYR A 79 9.11 -1.61 7.14
N ALA A 80 10.38 -2.01 7.31
CA ALA A 80 11.50 -1.15 6.92
C ALA A 80 11.52 -0.90 5.40
N ALA A 81 11.15 -1.88 4.57
CA ALA A 81 10.95 -1.68 3.14
C ALA A 81 9.90 -0.59 2.85
N LEU A 82 8.74 -0.63 3.52
CA LEU A 82 7.67 0.38 3.36
C LEU A 82 8.07 1.78 3.88
N GLU A 83 8.84 1.83 4.95
CA GLU A 83 9.38 3.11 5.46
C GLU A 83 10.35 3.74 4.47
N ARG A 84 11.17 2.93 3.79
CA ARG A 84 12.07 3.41 2.74
C ARG A 84 11.33 3.95 1.53
N THR A 85 10.19 3.38 1.15
CA THR A 85 9.43 3.91 0.01
C THR A 85 8.95 5.34 0.27
N GLY A 86 8.58 5.66 1.52
CA GLY A 86 8.14 7.00 1.91
C GLY A 86 9.23 8.07 1.96
N ARG A 87 10.51 7.71 1.76
CA ARG A 87 11.64 8.62 1.97
C ARG A 87 12.17 9.29 0.72
N TYR A 88 11.81 8.79 -0.45
CA TYR A 88 12.29 9.29 -1.74
C TYR A 88 11.12 9.73 -2.62
N PRO A 89 10.41 10.82 -2.26
CA PRO A 89 9.23 11.28 -3.01
C PRO A 89 9.55 11.60 -4.48
N ARG A 90 10.80 12.02 -4.77
CA ARG A 90 11.28 12.25 -6.15
C ARG A 90 11.22 11.03 -7.08
N TRP A 91 11.08 9.82 -6.54
CA TRP A 91 10.98 8.58 -7.31
C TRP A 91 9.59 7.95 -7.23
N GLN A 92 8.61 8.71 -6.72
CA GLN A 92 7.21 8.30 -6.61
C GLN A 92 6.45 8.85 -7.82
N ASP A 93 6.51 8.12 -8.93
CA ASP A 93 5.67 8.34 -10.12
C ASP A 93 4.92 7.03 -10.49
N PRO A 94 3.88 7.06 -11.33
CA PRO A 94 3.05 5.88 -11.65
C PRO A 94 3.81 4.62 -12.06
N THR A 95 5.03 4.73 -12.59
CA THR A 95 5.85 3.55 -12.95
C THR A 95 6.29 2.71 -11.74
N VAL A 96 6.13 3.20 -10.50
CA VAL A 96 6.35 2.41 -9.28
C VAL A 96 5.14 1.53 -8.90
N LEU A 97 3.98 1.73 -9.52
CA LEU A 97 2.76 0.96 -9.19
C LEU A 97 2.95 -0.56 -9.26
N PRO A 98 3.68 -1.15 -10.23
CA PRO A 98 3.93 -2.59 -10.24
C PRO A 98 4.66 -3.09 -8.98
N VAL A 99 5.52 -2.27 -8.37
CA VAL A 99 6.18 -2.61 -7.11
C VAL A 99 5.17 -2.63 -5.97
N TYR A 100 4.26 -1.64 -5.90
CA TYR A 100 3.22 -1.64 -4.87
C TYR A 100 2.20 -2.77 -5.05
N ASP A 101 1.89 -3.16 -6.28
CA ASP A 101 1.08 -4.34 -6.58
C ASP A 101 1.73 -5.61 -6.03
N GLU A 102 3.03 -5.83 -6.30
CA GLU A 102 3.79 -6.94 -5.73
C GLU A 102 3.74 -6.94 -4.20
N LEU A 103 4.00 -5.79 -3.56
CA LEU A 103 3.99 -5.64 -2.10
C LEU A 103 2.60 -5.93 -1.51
N VAL A 104 1.52 -5.49 -2.16
CA VAL A 104 0.15 -5.77 -1.72
C VAL A 104 -0.18 -7.25 -1.84
N VAL A 105 0.10 -7.86 -3.00
CA VAL A 105 -0.23 -9.25 -3.29
C VAL A 105 0.56 -10.22 -2.41
N THR A 106 1.87 -10.00 -2.27
CA THR A 106 2.75 -10.87 -1.46
C THR A 106 2.73 -10.52 0.04
N GLY A 107 2.19 -9.34 0.38
CA GLY A 107 1.99 -8.88 1.75
C GLY A 107 0.69 -9.32 2.37
N ALA A 108 -0.38 -9.41 1.55
CA ALA A 108 -1.71 -9.97 1.81
C ALA A 108 -2.23 -9.86 3.27
N TRP A 109 -1.92 -8.74 3.93
CA TRP A 109 -2.28 -8.47 5.31
C TRP A 109 -2.56 -6.98 5.48
N TRP A 110 -3.52 -6.67 6.34
CA TRP A 110 -4.09 -5.34 6.47
C TRP A 110 -3.04 -4.28 6.82
N ASP A 111 -2.05 -4.59 7.66
CA ASP A 111 -1.02 -3.65 8.11
C ASP A 111 -0.17 -3.10 6.96
N TYR A 112 0.23 -3.95 6.02
CA TYR A 112 0.98 -3.55 4.84
C TYR A 112 0.08 -2.85 3.84
N VAL A 113 -1.08 -3.43 3.54
CA VAL A 113 -2.00 -2.93 2.51
C VAL A 113 -2.53 -1.56 2.90
N ASP A 114 -2.90 -1.33 4.15
CA ASP A 114 -3.38 -0.04 4.65
C ASP A 114 -2.30 1.04 4.54
N GLU A 115 -1.06 0.73 4.92
CA GLU A 115 0.07 1.66 4.79
C GLU A 115 0.36 1.98 3.32
N ILE A 116 0.37 0.98 2.43
CA ILE A 116 0.60 1.17 0.99
C ILE A 116 -0.53 2.00 0.36
N ALA A 117 -1.79 1.64 0.62
CA ALA A 117 -2.94 2.33 0.05
C ALA A 117 -3.02 3.78 0.52
N ALA A 118 -2.94 4.01 1.84
CA ALA A 118 -3.12 5.33 2.42
C ALA A 118 -1.93 6.27 2.18
N ARG A 119 -0.70 5.73 2.23
CA ARG A 119 0.52 6.55 2.26
C ARG A 119 1.33 6.52 0.97
N ARG A 120 1.01 5.64 0.01
CA ARG A 120 1.75 5.54 -1.27
C ARG A 120 0.82 5.66 -2.47
N VAL A 121 -0.07 4.70 -2.69
CA VAL A 121 -0.91 4.63 -3.89
C VAL A 121 -1.90 5.80 -3.94
N GLY A 122 -2.56 6.12 -2.82
CA GLY A 122 -3.53 7.22 -2.74
C GLY A 122 -2.93 8.58 -3.15
N PRO A 123 -1.82 9.04 -2.52
CA PRO A 123 -1.12 10.25 -2.96
C PRO A 123 -0.67 10.18 -4.42
N LEU A 124 -0.03 9.09 -4.83
CA LEU A 124 0.51 8.93 -6.18
C LEU A 124 -0.53 9.13 -7.28
N LEU A 125 -1.71 8.53 -7.12
CA LEU A 125 -2.80 8.64 -8.08
C LEU A 125 -3.44 10.04 -8.07
N ARG A 126 -3.54 10.70 -6.90
CA ARG A 126 -4.04 12.08 -6.83
C ARG A 126 -3.12 13.03 -7.58
N ASP A 127 -1.82 12.97 -7.31
CA ASP A 127 -0.82 13.84 -7.93
C ASP A 127 -0.79 13.66 -9.46
N THR A 128 -0.96 12.41 -9.92
CA THR A 128 -1.04 12.09 -11.36
C THR A 128 -2.29 12.67 -12.02
N VAL A 129 -3.45 12.56 -11.37
CA VAL A 129 -4.70 13.13 -11.89
C VAL A 129 -4.63 14.65 -11.92
N GLU A 130 -4.08 15.27 -10.87
CA GLU A 130 -3.91 16.73 -10.79
C GLU A 130 -2.98 17.25 -11.89
N ALA A 131 -1.84 16.58 -12.13
CA ALA A 131 -0.93 16.89 -13.23
C ALA A 131 -1.63 16.79 -14.60
N ASN A 132 -2.35 15.69 -14.84
CA ASN A 132 -3.10 15.49 -16.09
C ASN A 132 -4.18 16.56 -16.33
N ILE A 133 -4.84 17.03 -15.26
CA ILE A 133 -5.84 18.12 -15.37
C ILE A 133 -5.16 19.46 -15.67
N ALA A 134 -4.03 19.75 -15.04
CA ALA A 134 -3.26 20.98 -15.28
C ALA A 134 -2.78 21.05 -16.73
N ASP A 135 -2.21 19.97 -17.26
CA ASP A 135 -1.76 19.88 -18.65
C ASP A 135 -2.91 20.10 -19.64
N ARG A 136 -4.08 19.49 -19.38
CA ARG A 136 -5.28 19.68 -20.23
C ARG A 136 -5.82 21.10 -20.21
N ARG A 137 -5.65 21.84 -19.12
CA ARG A 137 -6.04 23.26 -19.01
C ARG A 137 -5.09 24.20 -19.74
N LEU A 138 -3.83 23.79 -19.92
CA LEU A 138 -2.81 24.55 -20.66
C LEU A 138 -2.87 24.33 -22.18
N LEU A 139 -3.63 23.35 -22.66
CA LEU A 139 -3.89 23.19 -24.09
C LEU A 139 -4.81 24.33 -24.57
N PRO A 140 -4.46 25.07 -25.64
CA PRO A 140 -5.35 26.07 -26.21
C PRO A 140 -6.66 25.40 -26.60
N ALA A 141 -7.78 26.04 -26.28
CA ALA A 141 -9.09 25.60 -26.70
C ALA A 141 -9.08 25.47 -28.24
N GLN A 142 -8.90 24.26 -28.74
CA GLN A 142 -9.10 23.91 -30.14
C GLN A 142 -10.58 24.15 -30.42
N GLY A 143 -10.90 25.38 -30.83
CA GLY A 143 -12.24 25.83 -31.16
C GLY A 143 -12.74 25.09 -32.39
N HIS A 144 -13.25 23.88 -32.20
CA HIS A 144 -14.15 23.30 -33.18
C HIS A 144 -15.42 24.14 -33.19
N ARG A 145 -15.49 25.07 -34.16
CA ARG A 145 -16.76 25.65 -34.62
C ARG A 145 -17.67 24.47 -34.98
N LEU A 146 -18.63 24.16 -34.10
CA LEU A 146 -19.76 23.33 -34.45
C LEU A 146 -20.57 24.12 -35.48
N GLY A 147 -20.45 23.71 -36.74
CA GLY A 147 -21.38 24.10 -37.79
C GLY A 147 -22.81 23.77 -37.37
N ALA A 148 -23.68 24.74 -37.59
CA ALA A 148 -25.10 24.63 -37.34
C ALA A 148 -25.78 23.54 -38.22
N ALA A 149 -26.99 23.17 -37.78
CA ALA A 149 -28.00 22.29 -38.41
C ALA A 149 -27.89 20.79 -38.05
N ALA A 150 -28.96 20.05 -37.77
CA ALA A 150 -30.37 20.27 -38.05
C ALA A 150 -31.29 19.66 -36.97
N ALA A 151 -32.49 20.25 -36.85
CA ALA A 151 -33.58 19.81 -35.99
C ALA A 151 -34.03 18.37 -36.32
N ARG A 152 -34.35 17.59 -35.28
CA ARG A 152 -35.07 16.31 -35.39
C ARG A 152 -36.52 16.49 -34.93
N PRO A 153 -37.53 16.00 -35.66
CA PRO A 153 -38.90 15.98 -35.17
C PRO A 153 -39.25 14.67 -34.44
N GLY A 154 -40.17 14.78 -33.47
CA GLY A 154 -41.14 13.73 -33.14
C GLY A 154 -40.74 12.69 -32.08
N ARG A 155 -41.17 12.93 -30.83
CA ARG A 155 -41.46 11.85 -29.85
C ARG A 155 -42.92 11.43 -29.97
N PRO A 156 -43.24 10.14 -29.80
CA PRO A 156 -44.40 9.74 -29.02
C PRO A 156 -43.99 8.90 -27.81
N GLY A 157 -44.67 9.17 -26.70
CA GLY A 157 -44.44 8.52 -25.40
C GLY A 157 -45.04 7.13 -25.29
N LEU A 158 -44.59 6.42 -24.23
CA LEU A 158 -45.18 5.29 -23.51
C LEU A 158 -44.10 4.98 -22.42
N GLY A 159 -44.33 5.06 -21.12
CA GLY A 159 -45.49 4.57 -20.39
C GLY A 159 -45.25 3.11 -19.98
N ALA A 160 -44.32 2.83 -19.05
CA ALA A 160 -44.28 1.56 -18.31
C ALA A 160 -43.37 1.68 -17.07
N GLY A 161 -43.96 1.46 -15.90
CA GLY A 161 -43.31 1.60 -14.60
C GLY A 161 -42.15 0.62 -14.38
N VAL A 162 -41.00 1.15 -14.00
CA VAL A 162 -39.91 0.38 -13.40
C VAL A 162 -40.23 0.21 -11.92
N ARG A 163 -40.66 -0.99 -11.53
CA ARG A 163 -40.76 -1.37 -10.11
C ARG A 163 -39.36 -1.32 -9.50
N ARG A 164 -39.19 -0.55 -8.43
CA ARG A 164 -37.96 -0.53 -7.63
C ARG A 164 -37.75 -1.93 -7.03
N ARG A 165 -36.67 -2.59 -7.43
CA ARG A 165 -36.23 -3.83 -6.78
C ARG A 165 -35.59 -3.45 -5.45
N ALA A 166 -36.13 -3.94 -4.35
CA ALA A 166 -35.55 -3.76 -3.01
C ALA A 166 -34.12 -4.35 -2.97
N PRO A 167 -33.20 -3.78 -2.18
CA PRO A 167 -31.86 -4.33 -2.02
C PRO A 167 -31.93 -5.73 -1.40
N ARG A 168 -31.22 -6.68 -2.01
CA ARG A 168 -31.05 -8.05 -1.47
C ARG A 168 -30.25 -7.93 -0.17
N ALA A 169 -30.77 -8.45 0.93
CA ALA A 169 -30.05 -8.58 2.18
C ALA A 169 -28.76 -9.41 1.97
N VAL A 170 -27.63 -8.85 2.35
CA VAL A 170 -26.35 -9.57 2.45
C VAL A 170 -26.43 -10.47 3.69
N PRO A 171 -26.16 -11.78 3.60
CA PRO A 171 -26.17 -12.63 4.78
C PRO A 171 -25.04 -12.22 5.73
N ALA A 172 -25.38 -12.06 7.02
CA ALA A 172 -24.41 -11.80 8.08
C ALA A 172 -23.40 -12.96 8.15
N VAL A 173 -22.11 -12.62 8.14
CA VAL A 173 -21.02 -13.55 8.44
C VAL A 173 -21.19 -14.00 9.89
N PRO A 174 -21.31 -15.31 10.19
CA PRO A 174 -21.44 -15.74 11.57
C PRO A 174 -20.13 -15.46 12.32
N ALA A 175 -20.23 -14.67 13.39
CA ALA A 175 -19.19 -14.61 14.40
C ALA A 175 -18.99 -16.03 14.95
N ARG A 176 -17.84 -16.66 14.65
CA ARG A 176 -17.46 -17.90 15.33
C ARG A 176 -17.12 -17.54 16.77
N GLY A 177 -18.12 -17.74 17.61
CA GLY A 177 -18.04 -17.71 19.05
C GLY A 177 -17.13 -18.82 19.58
N ALA A 178 -16.47 -18.43 20.68
CA ALA A 178 -15.86 -19.26 21.69
C ALA A 178 -16.65 -20.53 22.04
N GLN A 179 -15.90 -21.61 22.29
CA GLN A 179 -16.08 -22.64 23.35
C GLN A 179 -15.06 -23.76 23.07
N ALA A 180 -14.37 -24.41 24.01
CA ALA A 180 -14.26 -24.34 25.47
C ALA A 180 -12.98 -25.15 25.86
N PRO A 181 -12.59 -25.29 27.14
CA PRO A 181 -11.25 -25.74 27.54
C PRO A 181 -11.07 -27.26 27.41
N VAL A 182 -9.87 -27.69 27.00
CA VAL A 182 -9.42 -29.08 27.13
C VAL A 182 -8.94 -29.29 28.56
N ASN A 183 -9.52 -30.30 29.19
CA ASN A 183 -9.35 -30.70 30.57
C ASN A 183 -7.91 -31.19 30.87
N THR A 184 -7.35 -30.69 31.96
CA THR A 184 -6.15 -31.18 32.64
C THR A 184 -6.33 -32.62 33.14
N ARG A 185 -5.25 -33.39 33.11
CA ARG A 185 -4.99 -34.40 34.14
C ARG A 185 -4.13 -33.77 35.23
#